data_AF-A0A1J5E373-F1
#
_entry.id   AF-A0A1J5E373-F1
#
_cell.length_a   1.000
_cell.length_b   1.000
_cell.length_c   1.000
_cell.angle_alpha   90.00
_cell.angle_beta   90.00
_cell.angle_gamma   90.00
#
_symmetry.space_group_name_H-M   'P 1'
#
loop_
_entity.id
_entity.type
_entity.pdbx_description
1 polymer ?
#
loop_
_entity_poly.entity_id
_entity_poly.type
_entity_poly.pdbx_seq_one_letter_code
_entity_poly.pdbx_strand_id
1 'polypeptide(L)'
;MPKSEKVPKQMQSVFDDIVALTDKFCKENLNEEYAQLAYKVTAALCRKRPSPLIQVHTNTWACGIIYALGFVNFLFDKNNEPYLSAADLCEGFGVSKSVGFTKSKAVRNALGMTQLDINWCLPSLMDNNPMAWMLSINSLVVDVRTMPREIQELAYQKGLIPYIPENNL
;
A
#
# COMPACT_ATOMS: atom_id res chain seq x y z
N MET A 1 -5.27 7.36 -10.08
CA MET A 1 -6.56 7.95 -9.63
C MET A 1 -6.63 7.91 -8.11
N PRO A 2 -7.05 8.99 -7.42
CA PRO A 2 -7.30 8.91 -5.99
C PRO A 2 -8.41 7.88 -5.75
N LYS A 3 -8.09 6.85 -4.96
CA LYS A 3 -9.07 5.83 -4.59
C LYS A 3 -10.12 6.53 -3.74
N SER A 4 -11.39 6.52 -4.19
CA SER A 4 -12.50 7.04 -3.40
C SER A 4 -12.39 6.53 -1.96
N GLU A 5 -12.45 7.43 -0.98
CA GLU A 5 -12.37 7.08 0.44
C GLU A 5 -13.76 6.85 1.04
N LYS A 6 -14.81 6.85 0.21
CA LYS A 6 -16.18 6.62 0.67
C LYS A 6 -16.33 5.21 1.23
N VAL A 7 -16.73 5.13 2.50
CA VAL A 7 -17.05 3.91 3.22
C VAL A 7 -18.58 3.73 3.25
N PRO A 8 -19.12 2.53 2.95
CA PRO A 8 -20.55 2.26 3.14
C PRO A 8 -20.96 2.44 4.59
N LYS A 9 -22.10 3.09 4.88
CA LYS A 9 -22.56 3.36 6.26
C LYS A 9 -22.54 2.12 7.17
N GLN A 10 -22.95 0.97 6.64
CA GLN A 10 -22.97 -0.30 7.37
C GLN A 10 -21.57 -0.81 7.78
N MET A 11 -20.50 -0.31 7.16
CA MET A 11 -19.12 -0.70 7.43
C MET A 11 -18.38 0.34 8.30
N GLN A 12 -19.03 1.46 8.68
CA GLN A 12 -18.34 2.58 9.33
C GLN A 12 -17.70 2.16 10.65
N SER A 13 -18.43 1.45 11.52
CA SER A 13 -17.88 0.97 12.81
C SER A 13 -16.65 0.08 12.62
N VAL A 14 -16.72 -0.89 11.69
CA VAL A 14 -15.59 -1.79 11.41
C VAL A 14 -14.40 -1.04 10.84
N PHE A 15 -14.67 -0.05 9.99
CA PHE A 15 -13.65 0.81 9.41
C PHE A 15 -12.93 1.61 10.51
N ASP A 16 -13.69 2.28 11.37
CA ASP A 16 -13.16 3.10 12.45
C ASP A 16 -12.31 2.27 13.43
N ASP A 17 -12.78 1.07 13.80
CA ASP A 17 -12.05 0.15 14.68
C ASP A 17 -10.70 -0.29 14.09
N ILE A 18 -10.68 -0.67 12.80
CA ILE A 18 -9.45 -1.10 12.13
C ILE A 18 -8.49 0.07 11.95
N VAL A 19 -8.99 1.25 11.55
CA VAL A 19 -8.18 2.46 11.37
C VAL A 19 -7.54 2.87 12.69
N ALA A 20 -8.29 2.88 13.80
CA ALA A 20 -7.75 3.17 15.12
C ALA A 20 -6.61 2.21 15.51
N LEU A 21 -6.74 0.92 15.21
CA LEU A 21 -5.69 -0.07 15.46
C LEU A 21 -4.46 0.16 14.58
N THR A 22 -4.65 0.41 13.29
CA THR A 22 -3.53 0.64 12.35
C THR A 22 -2.81 1.96 12.64
N ASP A 23 -3.54 3.03 12.94
CA ASP A 23 -2.97 4.35 13.21
C ASP A 23 -2.13 4.33 14.49
N LYS A 24 -2.65 3.69 15.54
CA LYS A 24 -1.88 3.48 16.78
C LYS A 24 -0.58 2.72 16.50
N PHE A 25 -0.68 1.59 15.81
CA PHE A 25 0.49 0.77 15.49
C PHE A 25 1.52 1.52 14.65
N CYS A 26 1.07 2.23 13.61
CA CYS A 26 1.95 3.00 12.73
C CYS A 26 2.64 4.15 13.47
N LYS A 27 1.93 4.83 14.37
CA LYS A 27 2.50 5.88 15.21
C LYS A 27 3.59 5.35 16.15
N GLU A 28 3.40 4.15 16.69
CA GLU A 28 4.33 3.55 17.66
C GLU A 28 5.53 2.86 16.99
N ASN A 29 5.37 2.29 15.79
CA ASN A 29 6.36 1.36 15.21
C ASN A 29 6.77 1.68 13.77
N LEU A 30 6.06 2.57 13.06
CA LEU A 30 6.30 2.88 11.65
C LEU A 30 6.28 4.40 11.42
N ASN A 31 5.47 4.86 10.46
CA ASN A 31 5.35 6.27 10.09
C ASN A 31 3.93 6.59 9.59
N GLU A 32 3.70 7.88 9.35
CA GLU A 32 2.43 8.43 8.88
C GLU A 32 2.00 7.90 7.50
N GLU A 33 2.96 7.64 6.59
CA GLU A 33 2.64 7.13 5.25
C GLU A 33 1.98 5.74 5.31
N TYR A 34 2.45 4.87 6.22
CA TYR A 34 1.79 3.59 6.48
C TYR A 34 0.38 3.75 7.04
N ALA A 35 0.14 4.70 7.95
CA ALA A 35 -1.20 4.98 8.48
C ALA A 35 -2.15 5.41 7.36
N GLN A 36 -1.72 6.35 6.53
CA GLN A 36 -2.51 6.83 5.38
C GLN A 36 -2.81 5.74 4.36
N LEU A 37 -1.84 4.86 4.06
CA LEU A 37 -2.08 3.73 3.19
C LEU A 37 -3.01 2.69 3.84
N ALA A 38 -2.86 2.43 5.13
CA ALA A 38 -3.73 1.51 5.86
C ALA A 38 -5.19 1.98 5.86
N TYR A 39 -5.42 3.28 6.06
CA TYR A 39 -6.73 3.92 5.91
C TYR A 39 -7.33 3.65 4.51
N LYS A 40 -6.56 3.91 3.44
CA LYS A 40 -7.00 3.70 2.06
C LYS A 40 -7.28 2.22 1.73
N VAL A 41 -6.45 1.32 2.25
CA VAL A 41 -6.64 -0.14 2.12
C VAL A 41 -7.92 -0.56 2.81
N THR A 42 -8.13 -0.12 4.06
CA THR A 42 -9.33 -0.44 4.85
C THR A 42 -10.59 0.03 4.13
N ALA A 43 -10.61 1.28 3.64
CA ALA A 43 -11.74 1.82 2.87
C ALA A 43 -12.01 1.00 1.60
N ALA A 44 -10.96 0.59 0.89
CA ALA A 44 -11.09 -0.25 -0.31
C ALA A 44 -11.66 -1.63 -0.01
N LEU A 45 -11.26 -2.26 1.11
CA LEU A 45 -11.80 -3.54 1.55
C LEU A 45 -13.26 -3.42 2.01
N CYS A 46 -13.66 -2.33 2.68
CA CYS A 46 -15.05 -2.07 3.07
C CYS A 46 -15.99 -2.00 1.85
N ARG A 47 -15.49 -1.62 0.67
CA ARG A 47 -16.29 -1.54 -0.57
C ARG A 47 -16.40 -2.85 -1.36
N LYS A 48 -15.60 -3.87 -1.03
CA LYS A 48 -15.73 -5.19 -1.68
C LYS A 48 -17.09 -5.82 -1.35
N ARG A 49 -17.59 -6.66 -2.26
CA ARG A 49 -18.91 -7.32 -2.13
C ARG A 49 -18.76 -8.84 -2.30
N PRO A 50 -18.98 -9.63 -1.22
CA PRO A 50 -19.09 -9.19 0.18
C PRO A 50 -17.77 -8.57 0.67
N SER A 51 -17.84 -7.72 1.70
CA SER A 51 -16.61 -7.17 2.29
C SER A 51 -15.97 -8.24 3.18
N PRO A 52 -14.65 -8.49 3.04
CA PRO A 52 -13.97 -9.47 3.88
C PRO A 52 -13.88 -9.02 5.36
N LEU A 53 -14.09 -7.73 5.63
CA LEU A 53 -13.97 -7.12 6.96
C LEU A 53 -15.21 -7.32 7.85
N ILE A 54 -16.29 -7.92 7.36
CA ILE A 54 -17.54 -8.12 8.12
C ILE A 54 -17.35 -9.05 9.36
N GLN A 55 -16.19 -9.69 9.50
CA GLN A 55 -15.87 -10.62 10.59
C GLN A 55 -15.29 -9.93 11.84
N VAL A 56 -15.58 -10.48 13.03
CA VAL A 56 -15.24 -9.93 14.37
C VAL A 56 -13.76 -10.12 14.77
N HIS A 57 -12.82 -9.83 13.87
CA HIS A 57 -11.39 -10.01 14.13
C HIS A 57 -10.58 -8.79 13.67
N THR A 58 -10.90 -7.62 14.22
CA THR A 58 -10.31 -6.33 13.82
C THR A 58 -8.79 -6.30 13.97
N ASN A 59 -8.20 -6.81 15.08
CA ASN A 59 -6.74 -6.93 15.24
C ASN A 59 -6.09 -7.77 14.13
N THR A 60 -6.71 -8.91 13.80
CA THR A 60 -6.24 -9.83 12.76
C THR A 60 -6.28 -9.19 11.37
N TRP A 61 -7.31 -8.38 11.09
CA TRP A 61 -7.40 -7.63 9.84
C TRP A 61 -6.43 -6.44 9.79
N ALA A 62 -6.30 -5.68 10.88
CA ALA A 62 -5.33 -4.59 11.01
C ALA A 62 -3.89 -5.11 10.77
N CYS A 63 -3.52 -6.20 11.45
CA CYS A 63 -2.24 -6.89 11.22
C CYS A 63 -2.08 -7.29 9.75
N GLY A 64 -3.06 -7.95 9.15
CA GLY A 64 -3.02 -8.35 7.74
C GLY A 64 -2.86 -7.17 6.77
N ILE A 65 -3.46 -6.02 7.07
CA ILE A 65 -3.36 -4.80 6.26
C ILE A 65 -1.95 -4.22 6.32
N ILE A 66 -1.40 -3.99 7.51
CA ILE A 66 -0.03 -3.47 7.65
C ILE A 66 0.97 -4.46 7.06
N TYR A 67 0.76 -5.76 7.26
CA TYR A 67 1.61 -6.80 6.69
C TYR A 67 1.57 -6.75 5.15
N ALA A 68 0.38 -6.64 4.54
CA ALA A 68 0.25 -6.51 3.09
C ALA A 68 0.98 -5.27 2.55
N LEU A 69 0.86 -4.13 3.22
CA LEU A 69 1.61 -2.92 2.87
C LEU A 69 3.12 -3.11 3.04
N GLY A 70 3.54 -3.80 4.11
CA GLY A 70 4.93 -4.13 4.34
C GLY A 70 5.52 -5.04 3.27
N PHE A 71 4.73 -5.98 2.75
CA PHE A 71 5.12 -6.80 1.59
C PHE A 71 5.31 -5.96 0.32
N VAL A 72 4.40 -5.02 0.05
CA VAL A 72 4.49 -4.14 -1.13
C VAL A 72 5.75 -3.26 -1.07
N ASN A 73 6.09 -2.78 0.12
CA ASN A 73 7.10 -1.75 0.37
C ASN A 73 8.38 -2.27 1.04
N PHE A 74 8.64 -3.59 0.97
CA PHE A 74 9.85 -4.23 1.51
C PHE A 74 10.16 -3.97 3.00
N LEU A 75 9.13 -3.74 3.83
CA LEU A 75 9.27 -3.48 5.28
C LEU A 75 10.07 -4.55 6.03
N PHE A 76 10.01 -5.80 5.54
CA PHE A 76 10.65 -6.95 6.17
C PHE A 76 12.10 -7.16 5.74
N ASP A 77 12.63 -6.30 4.87
CA ASP A 77 14.03 -6.32 4.46
C ASP A 77 14.81 -5.28 5.27
N LYS A 78 15.77 -5.75 6.07
CA LYS A 78 16.62 -4.96 6.96
C LYS A 78 17.46 -3.88 6.27
N ASN A 79 17.54 -3.90 4.94
CA ASN A 79 18.26 -2.89 4.16
C ASN A 79 17.37 -1.71 3.75
N ASN A 80 16.07 -1.74 4.06
CA ASN A 80 15.14 -0.66 3.78
C ASN A 80 14.71 0.04 5.06
N GLU A 81 14.42 1.34 4.96
CA GLU A 81 13.85 2.13 6.05
C GLU A 81 12.43 2.60 5.65
N PRO A 82 11.43 2.46 6.54
CA PRO A 82 11.51 1.80 7.84
C PRO A 82 11.66 0.27 7.70
N TYR A 83 12.36 -0.37 8.65
CA TYR A 83 12.39 -1.82 8.82
C TYR A 83 11.58 -2.26 10.04
N LEU A 84 10.76 -3.29 9.86
CA LEU A 84 10.12 -4.00 10.97
C LEU A 84 9.99 -5.46 10.59
N SER A 85 10.38 -6.38 11.46
CA SER A 85 10.25 -7.81 11.14
C SER A 85 8.78 -8.23 11.10
N ALA A 86 8.46 -9.22 10.27
CA ALA A 86 7.11 -9.80 10.25
C ALA A 86 6.71 -10.41 11.60
N ALA A 87 7.70 -10.77 12.44
CA ALA A 87 7.46 -11.29 13.78
C ALA A 87 6.93 -10.19 14.70
N ASP A 88 7.69 -9.09 14.80
CA ASP A 88 7.38 -7.96 15.68
C ASP A 88 6.08 -7.28 15.25
N LEU A 89 5.84 -7.20 13.93
CA LEU A 89 4.57 -6.73 13.41
C LEU A 89 3.41 -7.57 13.92
N CYS A 90 3.46 -8.90 13.78
CA CYS A 90 2.37 -9.77 14.22
C CYS A 90 2.20 -9.72 15.75
N GLU A 91 3.30 -9.69 16.49
CA GLU A 91 3.30 -9.56 17.95
C GLU A 91 2.65 -8.26 18.43
N GLY A 92 2.94 -7.12 17.78
CA GLY A 92 2.34 -5.83 18.14
C GLY A 92 0.82 -5.76 17.96
N PHE A 93 0.23 -6.67 17.18
CA PHE A 93 -1.24 -6.82 17.09
C PHE A 93 -1.78 -7.98 17.95
N GLY A 94 -0.92 -8.72 18.65
CA GLY A 94 -1.30 -9.94 19.40
C GLY A 94 -1.75 -11.09 18.49
N VAL A 95 -1.19 -11.17 17.28
CA VAL A 95 -1.58 -12.12 16.23
C VAL A 95 -0.43 -13.09 15.97
N SER A 96 -0.73 -14.37 15.71
CA SER A 96 0.33 -15.33 15.33
C SER A 96 0.85 -15.06 13.91
N LYS A 97 2.12 -15.38 13.64
CA LYS A 97 2.74 -15.15 12.31
C LYS A 97 1.96 -15.80 11.17
N SER A 98 1.44 -17.03 11.36
CA SER A 98 0.68 -17.73 10.31
C SER A 98 -0.66 -17.05 10.01
N VAL A 99 -1.32 -16.52 11.05
CA VAL A 99 -2.58 -15.79 10.90
C VAL A 99 -2.33 -14.45 10.21
N GLY A 100 -1.31 -13.69 10.64
CA GLY A 100 -0.89 -12.44 9.99
C GLY A 100 -0.57 -12.63 8.51
N PHE A 101 0.24 -13.63 8.18
CA PHE A 101 0.57 -13.98 6.79
C PHE A 101 -0.66 -14.37 5.96
N THR A 102 -1.53 -15.22 6.50
CA THR A 102 -2.76 -15.66 5.82
C THR A 102 -3.67 -14.47 5.53
N LYS A 103 -3.80 -13.54 6.47
CA LYS A 103 -4.63 -12.34 6.32
C LYS A 103 -4.02 -11.32 5.39
N SER A 104 -2.69 -11.15 5.41
CA SER A 104 -1.97 -10.39 4.40
C SER A 104 -2.27 -10.92 3.00
N LYS A 105 -2.19 -12.24 2.78
CA LYS A 105 -2.53 -12.84 1.49
C LYS A 105 -3.99 -12.57 1.09
N ALA A 106 -4.93 -12.62 2.04
CA ALA A 106 -6.33 -12.29 1.78
C ALA A 106 -6.51 -10.82 1.34
N VAL A 107 -5.85 -9.87 2.02
CA VAL A 107 -5.85 -8.45 1.65
C VAL A 107 -5.27 -8.27 0.24
N ARG A 108 -4.09 -8.85 -0.01
CA ARG A 108 -3.41 -8.73 -1.31
C ARG A 108 -4.25 -9.30 -2.44
N ASN A 109 -4.83 -10.48 -2.26
CA ASN A 109 -5.72 -11.09 -3.25
C ASN A 109 -6.97 -10.24 -3.49
N ALA A 110 -7.59 -9.70 -2.44
CA ALA A 110 -8.78 -8.89 -2.58
C ALA A 110 -8.52 -7.59 -3.36
N LEU A 111 -7.33 -7.02 -3.23
CA LEU A 111 -6.95 -5.73 -3.84
C LEU A 111 -6.02 -5.84 -5.05
N GLY A 112 -5.63 -7.05 -5.44
CA GLY A 112 -4.69 -7.27 -6.54
C GLY A 112 -3.27 -6.79 -6.26
N MET A 113 -2.87 -6.70 -4.99
CA MET A 113 -1.55 -6.17 -4.62
C MET A 113 -0.43 -7.11 -5.04
N THR A 114 0.54 -6.55 -5.75
CA THR A 114 1.83 -7.17 -6.02
C THR A 114 2.95 -6.45 -5.28
N GLN A 115 4.14 -7.05 -5.25
CA GLN A 115 5.32 -6.32 -4.78
C GLN A 115 5.55 -5.11 -5.71
N LEU A 116 5.99 -3.97 -5.15
CA LEU A 116 6.17 -2.70 -5.88
C LEU A 116 4.90 -2.14 -6.55
N ASP A 117 3.71 -2.56 -6.13
CA ASP A 117 2.46 -2.02 -6.67
C ASP A 117 2.36 -0.51 -6.46
N ILE A 118 2.36 0.24 -7.56
CA ILE A 118 2.34 1.70 -7.58
C ILE A 118 1.14 2.29 -6.84
N ASN A 119 0.03 1.55 -6.73
CA ASN A 119 -1.18 2.04 -6.08
C ASN A 119 -1.11 1.94 -4.55
N TRP A 120 -0.17 1.15 -4.02
CA TRP A 120 0.01 0.88 -2.59
C TRP A 120 1.47 1.10 -2.15
N CYS A 121 2.22 1.86 -2.95
CA CYS A 121 3.58 2.27 -2.67
C CYS A 121 3.58 3.49 -1.73
N LEU A 122 4.50 3.52 -0.78
CA LEU A 122 4.75 4.70 0.06
C LEU A 122 5.19 5.86 -0.84
N PRO A 123 4.67 7.09 -0.64
CA PRO A 123 5.10 8.25 -1.42
C PRO A 123 6.62 8.45 -1.39
N SER A 124 7.26 8.30 -0.24
CA SER A 124 8.72 8.36 -0.07
C SER A 124 9.51 7.33 -0.89
N LEU A 125 8.88 6.21 -1.27
CA LEU A 125 9.50 5.17 -2.10
C LEU A 125 9.12 5.27 -3.58
N MET A 126 8.24 6.19 -3.96
CA MET A 126 7.71 6.28 -5.32
C MET A 126 8.79 6.57 -6.36
N ASP A 127 9.72 7.49 -6.06
CA ASP A 127 10.85 7.79 -6.94
C ASP A 127 11.74 6.56 -7.17
N ASN A 128 11.87 5.68 -6.17
CA ASN A 128 12.70 4.48 -6.27
C ASN A 128 11.94 3.25 -6.78
N ASN A 129 10.65 3.38 -7.10
CA ASN A 129 9.84 2.26 -7.56
C ASN A 129 10.00 2.07 -9.09
N PRO A 130 10.70 1.03 -9.56
CA PRO A 130 10.90 0.82 -11.00
C PRO A 130 9.59 0.59 -11.76
N MET A 131 8.56 0.03 -11.11
CA MET A 131 7.26 -0.22 -11.75
C MET A 131 6.51 1.07 -12.08
N ALA A 132 6.84 2.19 -11.42
CA ALA A 132 6.23 3.50 -11.67
C ALA A 132 6.82 4.22 -12.89
N TRP A 133 8.05 3.87 -13.29
CA TRP A 133 8.84 4.67 -14.24
C TRP A 133 9.24 3.92 -15.52
N MET A 134 9.15 2.59 -15.53
CA MET A 134 9.48 1.79 -16.70
C MET A 134 8.29 1.69 -17.66
N LEU A 135 8.40 2.29 -18.85
CA LEU A 135 7.37 2.29 -19.89
C LEU A 135 7.87 1.62 -21.17
N SER A 136 6.97 0.94 -21.90
CA SER A 136 7.25 0.42 -23.23
C SER A 136 6.97 1.50 -24.28
N ILE A 137 8.02 1.96 -24.97
CA ILE A 137 7.96 2.93 -26.06
C ILE A 137 8.63 2.31 -27.27
N ASN A 138 7.89 2.15 -28.37
CA ASN A 138 8.39 1.50 -29.60
C ASN A 138 9.03 0.12 -29.34
N SER A 139 8.39 -0.70 -28.50
CA SER A 139 8.86 -2.04 -28.09
C SER A 139 10.14 -2.06 -27.25
N LEU A 140 10.66 -0.91 -26.81
CA LEU A 140 11.75 -0.81 -25.86
C LEU A 140 11.22 -0.39 -24.49
N VAL A 141 11.66 -1.09 -23.44
CA VAL A 141 11.37 -0.69 -22.07
C VAL A 141 12.40 0.35 -21.66
N VAL A 142 11.93 1.56 -21.36
CA VAL A 142 12.77 2.70 -20.98
C VAL A 142 12.35 3.25 -19.63
N ASP A 143 13.31 3.80 -18.90
CA ASP A 143 13.02 4.65 -17.74
C ASP A 143 12.58 6.02 -18.24
N VAL A 144 11.29 6.32 -18.11
CA VAL A 144 10.69 7.56 -18.63
C VAL A 144 11.32 8.81 -18.03
N ARG A 145 11.93 8.73 -16.84
CA ARG A 145 12.60 9.87 -16.19
C ARG A 145 13.83 10.34 -16.96
N THR A 146 14.40 9.47 -17.79
CA THR A 146 15.55 9.77 -18.66
C THR A 146 15.13 10.23 -20.07
N MET A 147 13.84 10.17 -20.37
CA MET A 147 13.29 10.61 -21.66
C MET A 147 13.11 12.13 -21.72
N PRO A 148 13.02 12.75 -22.92
CA PRO A 148 12.73 14.18 -23.06
C PRO A 148 11.49 14.63 -22.30
N ARG A 149 11.47 15.89 -21.85
CA ARG A 149 10.39 16.46 -21.02
C ARG A 149 9.02 16.27 -21.66
N GLU A 150 8.91 16.42 -22.97
CA GLU A 150 7.67 16.27 -23.72
C GLU A 150 7.10 14.84 -23.61
N ILE A 151 7.96 13.83 -23.55
CA ILE A 151 7.56 12.42 -23.38
C ILE A 151 7.06 12.19 -21.95
N GLN A 152 7.74 12.78 -20.95
CA GLN A 152 7.32 12.68 -19.55
C GLN A 152 5.96 13.35 -19.33
N GLU A 153 5.76 14.54 -19.87
CA GLU A 153 4.48 15.26 -19.81
C GLU A 153 3.36 14.46 -20.48
N LEU A 154 3.61 13.89 -21.65
CA LEU A 154 2.63 13.03 -22.34
C LEU A 154 2.31 11.76 -21.53
N ALA A 155 3.31 11.12 -20.92
CA ALA A 155 3.10 9.96 -20.06
C ALA A 155 2.24 10.33 -18.85
N TYR A 156 2.49 11.48 -18.23
CA TYR A 156 1.70 11.98 -17.11
C TYR A 156 0.25 12.28 -17.51
N GLN A 157 0.04 12.98 -18.63
CA GLN A 157 -1.29 13.27 -19.17
C GLN A 157 -2.11 11.99 -19.46
N LYS A 158 -1.44 10.91 -19.88
CA LYS A 158 -2.05 9.60 -20.09
C LYS A 158 -2.23 8.79 -18.80
N GLY A 159 -1.79 9.30 -17.65
CA GLY A 159 -1.85 8.63 -16.36
C GLY A 159 -0.92 7.40 -16.25
N LEU A 160 0.14 7.35 -17.06
CA LEU A 160 1.10 6.24 -17.09
C LEU A 160 2.16 6.37 -16.00
N ILE A 161 2.43 7.60 -15.53
CA ILE A 161 3.33 7.90 -14.42
C ILE A 161 2.61 8.73 -13.35
N PRO A 162 3.03 8.66 -12.08
CA PRO A 162 2.32 9.30 -10.97
C PRO A 162 2.43 10.82 -10.96
N TYR A 163 3.55 11.37 -11.45
CA TYR A 163 3.83 12.80 -11.60
C TYR A 163 4.94 13.00 -12.63
N ILE A 164 5.12 14.25 -13.06
CA ILE A 164 6.26 14.64 -13.89
C ILE A 164 7.48 14.77 -12.96
N PRO A 165 8.57 13.99 -13.15
CA PRO A 165 9.73 14.04 -12.27
C PRO A 165 10.44 15.39 -12.41
N GLU A 166 11.02 15.90 -11.32
CA GLU A 166 11.85 17.10 -11.38
C GLU A 166 13.10 16.84 -12.24
N ASN A 167 13.60 17.86 -12.93
CA ASN A 167 14.83 17.71 -13.73
C ASN A 167 15.99 17.47 -12.75
N ASN A 168 16.51 16.24 -12.71
CA ASN A 168 17.85 16.01 -12.17
C ASN A 168 18.85 16.56 -13.20
N LEU A 169 19.24 17.83 -13.03
CA LEU A 169 20.41 18.42 -13.70
C LEU A 169 21.70 17.86 -13.10
#